data_AF-A0A2V9HE98-F1
#
_entry.id   AF-A0A2V9HE98-F1
#
_cell.length_a   1.000
_cell.length_b   1.000
_cell.length_c   1.000
_cell.angle_alpha   90.00
_cell.angle_beta   90.00
_cell.angle_gamma   90.00
#
_symmetry.space_group_name_H-M   'P 1'
#
loop_
_entity.id
_entity.type
_entity.pdbx_description
1 polymer ?
#
loop_
_entity_poly.entity_id
_entity_poly.type
_entity_poly.pdbx_seq_one_letter_code
_entity_poly.pdbx_strand_id
1 'polypeptide(L)'
;MDVFGSFALVLAFVCAVYAFGGGIAAIFTRHPLLIKSTRQAGMATCGLIFLATFSLEYLFFSDNFSNAYVVAHSNRDLSTFYKIAALWSGQEGSLLFWSFLLAVYVLSVLITYRNKNGELMPYVGVVMAGVQIFFLTLNNFVASPFKALASPGADGVMNYVARADGSGLNPLLQYPEMVIHPPNLYSGYTGFTIPFAFALGALLARYPGEKWIHLTRK
;
A
#
# COMPACT_ATOMS: atom_id res chain seq x y z
N MET A 1 8.52 -7.34 15.38
CA MET A 1 8.53 -7.26 13.90
C MET A 1 7.29 -6.53 13.39
N ASP A 2 6.14 -6.72 14.03
CA ASP A 2 4.98 -5.81 14.06
C ASP A 2 5.34 -4.30 14.04
N VAL A 3 6.23 -3.84 14.92
CA VAL A 3 6.64 -2.42 14.97
C VAL A 3 7.32 -1.97 13.68
N PHE A 4 8.11 -2.84 13.03
CA PHE A 4 8.82 -2.52 11.80
C PHE A 4 7.85 -2.24 10.65
N GLY A 5 6.86 -3.12 10.46
CA GLY A 5 5.85 -2.92 9.42
C GLY A 5 5.00 -1.67 9.66
N SER A 6 4.60 -1.44 10.91
CA SER A 6 3.88 -0.21 11.29
C SER A 6 4.70 1.05 11.01
N PHE A 7 5.98 1.05 11.39
CA PHE A 7 6.86 2.20 11.17
C PHE A 7 7.09 2.46 9.68
N ALA A 8 7.26 1.41 8.88
CA ALA A 8 7.36 1.51 7.43
C ALA A 8 6.12 2.18 6.82
N LEU A 9 4.90 1.85 7.27
CA LEU A 9 3.67 2.49 6.81
C LEU A 9 3.56 3.96 7.22
N VAL A 10 3.97 4.32 8.44
CA VAL A 10 3.99 5.72 8.88
C VAL A 10 4.99 6.52 8.05
N LEU A 11 6.18 5.98 7.82
CA LEU A 11 7.19 6.64 6.99
C LEU A 11 6.73 6.75 5.53
N ALA A 12 6.05 5.72 5.00
CA ALA A 12 5.44 5.76 3.68
C ALA A 12 4.42 6.90 3.58
N PHE A 13 3.60 7.08 4.61
CA PHE A 13 2.62 8.16 4.70
C PHE A 13 3.29 9.53 4.67
N VAL A 14 4.34 9.74 5.48
CA VAL A 14 5.12 10.99 5.48
C VAL A 14 5.74 11.27 4.10
N CYS A 15 6.36 10.26 3.48
CA CYS A 15 6.91 10.37 2.14
C CYS A 15 5.83 10.70 1.09
N ALA A 16 4.64 10.10 1.20
CA ALA A 16 3.52 10.36 0.30
C ALA A 16 2.99 11.79 0.43
N VAL A 17 2.84 12.28 1.67
CA VAL A 17 2.45 13.67 1.96
C VAL A 17 3.47 14.65 1.39
N TYR A 18 4.77 14.37 1.56
CA TYR A 18 5.82 15.18 0.95
C TYR A 18 5.80 15.10 -0.59
N ALA A 19 5.61 13.92 -1.18
CA ALA A 19 5.49 13.76 -2.63
C ALA A 19 4.30 14.56 -3.19
N PHE A 20 3.18 14.60 -2.48
CA PHE A 20 1.99 15.37 -2.84
C PHE A 20 2.22 16.88 -2.70
N GLY A 21 2.51 17.36 -1.48
CA GLY A 21 2.66 18.80 -1.21
C GLY A 21 3.89 19.40 -1.89
N GLY A 22 5.02 18.70 -1.82
CA GLY A 22 6.23 19.06 -2.54
C GLY A 22 6.04 18.99 -4.06
N GLY A 23 5.26 18.02 -4.56
CA GLY A 23 4.94 17.90 -5.99
C GLY A 23 4.13 19.10 -6.50
N ILE A 24 3.14 19.55 -5.73
CA ILE A 24 2.40 20.80 -6.01
C ILE A 24 3.35 21.99 -6.04
N ALA A 25 4.22 22.14 -5.04
CA ALA A 25 5.22 23.20 -5.02
C ALA A 25 6.20 23.09 -6.22
N ALA A 26 6.58 21.88 -6.64
CA ALA A 26 7.44 21.63 -7.79
C ALA A 26 6.80 22.07 -9.11
N ILE A 27 5.49 21.91 -9.25
CA ILE A 27 4.72 22.36 -10.42
C ILE A 27 4.78 23.88 -10.56
N PHE A 28 4.59 24.61 -9.45
CA PHE A 28 4.61 26.07 -9.46
C PHE A 28 6.01 26.65 -9.62
N THR A 29 6.99 26.12 -8.89
CA THR A 29 8.36 26.64 -8.88
C THR A 29 9.18 26.19 -10.08
N ARG A 30 8.80 25.07 -10.73
CA ARG A 30 9.55 24.40 -11.80
C ARG A 30 11.00 24.09 -11.45
N HIS A 31 11.33 24.01 -10.16
CA HIS A 31 12.70 23.80 -9.71
C HIS A 31 13.13 22.33 -9.93
N PRO A 32 14.17 22.05 -10.75
CA PRO A 32 14.50 20.68 -11.17
C PRO A 32 14.81 19.73 -10.01
N LEU A 33 15.49 20.23 -8.96
CA LEU A 33 15.81 19.42 -7.79
C LEU A 33 14.56 19.05 -6.98
N LEU A 34 13.55 19.93 -6.94
CA LEU A 34 12.32 19.66 -6.20
C LEU A 34 11.47 18.61 -6.95
N ILE A 35 11.37 18.72 -8.27
CA ILE A 35 10.72 17.70 -9.13
C ILE A 35 11.40 16.33 -8.95
N LYS A 36 12.74 16.30 -8.92
CA LYS A 36 13.48 15.05 -8.68
C LYS A 36 13.23 14.50 -7.28
N SER A 37 13.26 15.36 -6.25
CA SER A 37 13.07 14.98 -4.85
C SER A 37 11.68 14.36 -4.60
N THR A 38 10.63 14.99 -5.11
CA THR A 38 9.24 14.52 -4.90
C THR A 38 8.97 13.20 -5.62
N ARG A 39 9.57 12.99 -6.80
CA ARG A 39 9.55 11.69 -7.47
C ARG A 39 10.24 10.61 -6.63
N GLN A 40 11.42 10.91 -6.07
CA GLN A 40 12.14 9.96 -5.22
C GLN A 40 11.36 9.65 -3.95
N ALA A 41 10.67 10.63 -3.38
CA ALA A 41 9.77 10.40 -2.26
C ALA A 41 8.61 9.46 -2.64
N GLY A 42 7.99 9.63 -3.82
CA GLY A 42 6.99 8.69 -4.32
C GLY A 42 7.53 7.27 -4.54
N MET A 43 8.77 7.13 -5.01
CA MET A 43 9.45 5.83 -5.11
C MET A 43 9.73 5.22 -3.72
N ALA A 44 10.16 6.05 -2.76
CA ALA A 44 10.38 5.64 -1.37
C ALA A 44 9.08 5.17 -0.71
N THR A 45 7.97 5.89 -0.92
CA THR A 45 6.63 5.45 -0.48
C THR A 45 6.31 4.04 -0.97
N CYS A 46 6.57 3.74 -2.25
CA CYS A 46 6.32 2.41 -2.81
C CYS A 46 7.20 1.34 -2.15
N GLY A 47 8.50 1.61 -1.97
CA GLY A 47 9.42 0.69 -1.30
C GLY A 47 9.03 0.42 0.16
N LEU A 48 8.58 1.44 0.88
CA LEU A 48 8.14 1.32 2.27
C LEU A 48 6.83 0.54 2.40
N ILE A 49 5.90 0.69 1.44
CA ILE A 49 4.70 -0.17 1.36
C ILE A 49 5.11 -1.63 1.15
N PHE A 50 6.07 -1.91 0.26
CA PHE A 50 6.56 -3.28 0.04
C PHE A 50 7.17 -3.87 1.32
N LEU A 51 7.99 -3.09 2.03
CA LEU A 51 8.57 -3.51 3.31
C LEU A 51 7.49 -3.80 4.35
N ALA A 52 6.43 -3.00 4.42
CA ALA A 52 5.30 -3.27 5.29
C ALA A 52 4.58 -4.56 4.88
N THR A 53 4.19 -4.72 3.62
CA THR A 53 3.49 -5.92 3.14
C THR A 53 4.29 -7.19 3.41
N PHE A 54 5.57 -7.23 3.07
CA PHE A 54 6.41 -8.40 3.33
C PHE A 54 6.71 -8.62 4.82
N SER A 55 6.69 -7.56 5.64
CA SER A 55 6.75 -7.71 7.09
C SER A 55 5.51 -8.44 7.62
N LEU A 56 4.30 -8.07 7.18
CA LEU A 56 3.07 -8.74 7.60
C LEU A 56 3.03 -10.20 7.13
N GLU A 57 3.42 -10.45 5.89
CA GLU A 57 3.57 -11.78 5.31
C GLU A 57 4.53 -12.65 6.15
N TYR A 58 5.67 -12.09 6.55
CA TYR A 58 6.61 -12.74 7.46
C TYR A 58 5.98 -13.07 8.81
N LEU A 59 5.14 -12.19 9.37
CA LEU A 59 4.43 -12.48 10.63
C LEU A 59 3.47 -13.68 10.49
N PHE A 60 2.81 -13.84 9.35
CA PHE A 60 1.97 -15.01 9.06
C PHE A 60 2.80 -16.29 8.95
N PHE A 61 3.92 -16.26 8.23
CA PHE A 61 4.77 -17.44 8.05
C PHE A 61 5.52 -17.85 9.32
N SER A 62 5.86 -16.89 10.18
CA SER A 62 6.52 -17.15 11.47
C SER A 62 5.56 -17.46 12.61
N ASP A 63 4.25 -17.57 12.33
CA ASP A 63 3.20 -17.84 13.32
C ASP A 63 3.27 -16.86 14.51
N ASN A 64 3.47 -15.58 14.19
CA ASN A 64 3.63 -14.55 15.20
C ASN A 64 2.28 -14.13 15.80
N PHE A 65 1.84 -14.90 16.79
CA PHE A 65 0.57 -14.69 17.50
C PHE A 65 0.62 -13.59 18.59
N SER A 66 1.60 -12.69 18.54
CA SER A 66 1.53 -11.42 19.27
C SER A 66 0.93 -10.30 18.42
N ASN A 67 0.71 -10.51 17.13
CA ASN A 67 -0.01 -9.59 16.25
C ASN A 67 -1.50 -9.98 16.17
N ALA A 68 -2.40 -9.03 16.41
CA ALA A 68 -3.83 -9.27 16.48
C ALA A 68 -4.43 -9.76 15.15
N TYR A 69 -3.92 -9.25 14.03
CA TYR A 69 -4.37 -9.65 12.69
C TYR A 69 -3.96 -11.09 12.36
N VAL A 70 -2.71 -11.47 12.67
CA VAL A 70 -2.23 -12.84 12.49
C VAL A 70 -3.03 -13.84 13.33
N VAL A 71 -3.32 -13.48 14.59
CA VAL A 71 -4.16 -14.30 15.48
C VAL A 71 -5.57 -14.48 14.91
N ALA A 72 -6.15 -13.45 14.30
CA ALA A 72 -7.50 -13.52 13.77
C ALA A 72 -7.63 -14.34 12.47
N HIS A 73 -6.55 -14.50 11.71
CA HIS A 73 -6.61 -14.98 10.32
C HIS A 73 -5.69 -16.16 9.98
N SER A 74 -4.89 -16.66 10.92
CA SER A 74 -4.00 -17.81 10.72
C SER A 74 -3.95 -18.71 11.93
N ASN A 75 -3.43 -19.92 11.75
CA ASN A 75 -3.06 -20.87 12.80
C ASN A 75 -1.86 -21.71 12.32
N ARG A 76 -1.29 -22.52 13.21
CA ARG A 76 -0.10 -23.35 12.90
C ARG A 76 -0.36 -24.42 11.86
N ASP A 77 -1.59 -24.97 11.84
CA ASP A 77 -1.98 -26.05 10.93
C ASP A 77 -2.32 -25.54 9.50
N LEU A 78 -2.41 -24.22 9.30
CA LEU A 78 -2.74 -23.64 8.01
C LEU A 78 -1.61 -23.87 7.01
N SER A 79 -1.95 -24.47 5.87
CA SER A 79 -0.98 -24.69 4.80
C SER A 79 -0.33 -23.37 4.35
N THR A 80 0.94 -23.45 3.96
CA THR A 80 1.73 -22.30 3.46
C THR A 80 1.02 -21.56 2.31
N PHE A 81 0.30 -22.28 1.44
CA PHE A 81 -0.46 -21.68 0.34
C PHE A 81 -1.57 -20.74 0.84
N TYR A 82 -2.30 -21.14 1.88
CA TYR A 82 -3.36 -20.31 2.47
C TYR A 82 -2.83 -19.24 3.44
N LYS A 83 -1.60 -19.38 3.95
CA LYS A 83 -0.93 -18.30 4.70
C LYS A 83 -0.68 -17.06 3.83
N ILE A 84 -0.41 -17.23 2.55
CA ILE A 84 -0.35 -16.10 1.59
C ILE A 84 -1.71 -15.42 1.48
N ALA A 85 -2.77 -16.22 1.36
CA ALA A 85 -4.12 -15.70 1.26
C ALA A 85 -4.59 -14.97 2.53
N ALA A 86 -3.99 -15.27 3.69
CA ALA A 86 -4.28 -14.60 4.94
C ALA A 86 -3.92 -13.10 4.91
N LEU A 87 -3.02 -12.67 4.02
CA LEU A 87 -2.74 -11.25 3.79
C LEU A 87 -3.99 -10.47 3.41
N TRP A 88 -4.94 -11.07 2.67
CA TRP A 88 -6.15 -10.39 2.19
C TRP A 88 -7.43 -11.07 2.69
N SER A 89 -7.37 -11.80 3.81
CA SER A 89 -8.55 -12.48 4.35
C SER A 89 -9.44 -11.59 5.23
N GLY A 90 -8.91 -10.45 5.67
CA GLY A 90 -9.61 -9.46 6.50
C GLY A 90 -9.44 -8.05 5.95
N GLN A 91 -10.13 -7.08 6.53
CA GLN A 91 -10.17 -5.70 6.03
C GLN A 91 -8.80 -5.01 6.07
N GLU A 92 -8.07 -5.13 7.18
CA GLU A 92 -6.79 -4.46 7.43
C GLU A 92 -5.73 -4.89 6.41
N GLY A 93 -5.57 -6.21 6.24
CA GLY A 93 -4.64 -6.78 5.29
C GLY A 93 -5.07 -6.56 3.84
N SER A 94 -6.36 -6.64 3.52
CA SER A 94 -6.87 -6.34 2.17
C SER A 94 -6.56 -4.90 1.75
N LEU A 95 -6.69 -3.93 2.66
CA LEU A 95 -6.31 -2.55 2.40
C LEU A 95 -4.80 -2.41 2.20
N LEU A 96 -3.98 -3.16 2.95
CA LEU A 96 -2.53 -3.16 2.74
C LEU A 96 -2.15 -3.78 1.38
N PHE A 97 -2.84 -4.84 0.98
CA PHE A 97 -2.66 -5.46 -0.33
C PHE A 97 -3.10 -4.52 -1.47
N TRP A 98 -4.16 -3.74 -1.26
CA TRP A 98 -4.57 -2.67 -2.18
C TRP A 98 -3.47 -1.61 -2.35
N SER A 99 -2.90 -1.16 -1.23
CA SER A 99 -1.73 -0.25 -1.23
C SER A 99 -0.52 -0.85 -1.95
N PHE A 100 -0.27 -2.14 -1.75
CA PHE A 100 0.82 -2.87 -2.41
C PHE A 100 0.67 -2.89 -3.93
N LEU A 101 -0.50 -3.30 -4.44
CA LEU A 101 -0.76 -3.33 -5.88
C LEU A 101 -0.70 -1.92 -6.50
N LEU A 102 -1.27 -0.92 -5.82
CA LEU A 102 -1.14 0.47 -6.23
C LEU A 102 0.33 0.89 -6.29
N ALA A 103 1.14 0.54 -5.29
CA ALA A 103 2.57 0.84 -5.26
C ALA A 103 3.33 0.19 -6.43
N VAL A 104 2.97 -1.04 -6.84
CA VAL A 104 3.55 -1.69 -8.03
C VAL A 104 3.30 -0.85 -9.30
N TYR A 105 2.06 -0.41 -9.51
CA TYR A 105 1.70 0.40 -10.68
C TYR A 105 2.38 1.79 -10.64
N VAL A 106 2.32 2.46 -9.49
CA VAL A 106 2.95 3.79 -9.30
C VAL A 106 4.46 3.70 -9.54
N LEU A 107 5.15 2.73 -8.93
CA LEU A 107 6.58 2.54 -9.12
C LEU A 107 6.93 2.27 -10.59
N SER A 108 6.13 1.44 -11.27
CA SER A 108 6.31 1.15 -12.70
C SER A 108 6.22 2.42 -13.56
N VAL A 109 5.24 3.30 -13.28
CA VAL A 109 5.09 4.59 -13.95
C VAL A 109 6.27 5.52 -13.64
N LEU A 110 6.66 5.66 -12.38
CA LEU A 110 7.75 6.55 -11.97
C LEU A 110 9.10 6.14 -12.56
N ILE A 111 9.35 4.83 -12.72
CA ILE A 111 10.57 4.30 -13.36
C ILE A 111 10.51 4.50 -14.88
N THR A 112 9.42 4.07 -15.53
CA THR A 112 9.28 4.08 -16.99
C THR A 112 9.33 5.49 -17.58
N TYR A 113 8.76 6.46 -16.86
CA TYR A 113 8.65 7.85 -17.29
C TYR A 113 9.64 8.80 -16.61
N ARG A 114 10.67 8.30 -15.90
CA ARG A 114 11.63 9.14 -15.16
C ARG A 114 12.35 10.21 -16.00
N ASN A 115 12.53 9.97 -17.29
CA ASN A 115 13.23 10.87 -18.23
C ASN A 115 12.31 11.28 -19.40
N LYS A 116 10.99 11.16 -19.25
CA LYS A 116 10.00 11.42 -20.30
C LYS A 116 8.93 12.36 -19.77
N ASN A 117 8.40 13.23 -20.63
CA ASN A 117 7.26 14.10 -20.35
C ASN A 117 7.38 14.87 -19.02
N GLY A 118 8.51 15.56 -18.82
CA GLY A 118 8.80 16.31 -17.59
C GLY A 118 7.77 17.40 -17.25
N GLU A 119 6.97 17.82 -18.22
CA GLU A 119 5.86 18.77 -18.03
C GLU A 119 4.62 18.11 -17.42
N LEU A 120 4.30 16.87 -17.83
CA LEU A 120 3.09 16.16 -17.41
C LEU A 120 3.32 15.34 -16.13
N MET A 121 4.48 14.70 -16.01
CA MET A 121 4.77 13.76 -14.92
C MET A 121 4.66 14.34 -13.50
N PRO A 122 5.00 15.61 -13.21
CA PRO A 122 4.76 16.20 -11.90
C PRO A 122 3.29 16.19 -11.49
N TYR A 123 2.38 16.49 -12.42
CA TYR A 123 0.93 16.46 -12.17
C TYR A 123 0.42 15.04 -11.93
N VAL A 124 0.85 14.09 -12.75
CA VAL A 124 0.50 12.66 -12.58
C VAL A 124 1.02 12.15 -11.23
N GLY A 125 2.24 12.52 -10.86
CA GLY A 125 2.85 12.18 -9.57
C GLY A 125 2.05 12.69 -8.37
N VAL A 126 1.57 13.94 -8.43
CA VAL A 126 0.69 14.51 -7.38
C VAL A 126 -0.61 13.73 -7.25
N VAL A 127 -1.27 13.39 -8.37
CA VAL A 127 -2.53 12.63 -8.31
C VAL A 127 -2.30 11.24 -7.72
N MET A 128 -1.27 10.52 -8.17
CA MET A 128 -0.90 9.20 -7.62
C MET A 128 -0.58 9.28 -6.12
N ALA A 129 0.19 10.30 -5.69
CA ALA A 129 0.49 10.51 -4.29
C ALA A 129 -0.77 10.78 -3.45
N GLY A 130 -1.73 11.53 -3.99
CA GLY A 130 -3.02 11.77 -3.33
C GLY A 130 -3.80 10.49 -3.08
N VAL A 131 -3.86 9.58 -4.07
CA VAL A 131 -4.51 8.26 -3.89
C VAL A 131 -3.73 7.40 -2.90
N GLN A 132 -2.40 7.41 -2.93
CA GLN A 132 -1.58 6.69 -1.94
C GLN A 132 -1.80 7.23 -0.51
N ILE A 133 -1.90 8.55 -0.32
CA ILE A 133 -2.21 9.16 0.99
C ILE A 133 -3.54 8.64 1.53
N PHE A 134 -4.57 8.52 0.69
CA PHE A 134 -5.87 7.99 1.10
C PHE A 134 -5.73 6.56 1.67
N PHE A 135 -5.14 5.64 0.91
CA PHE A 135 -4.99 4.26 1.39
C PHE A 135 -4.04 4.15 2.59
N LEU A 136 -2.93 4.89 2.59
CA LEU A 136 -2.02 4.93 3.74
C LEU A 136 -2.69 5.52 4.99
N THR A 137 -3.67 6.43 4.84
CA THR A 137 -4.49 6.90 5.97
C THR A 137 -5.32 5.75 6.54
N LEU A 138 -5.96 4.97 5.66
CA LEU A 138 -6.73 3.80 6.09
C LEU A 138 -5.82 2.78 6.78
N ASN A 139 -4.66 2.48 6.21
CA ASN A 139 -3.72 1.51 6.76
C ASN A 139 -3.10 1.95 8.10
N ASN A 140 -2.85 3.24 8.32
CA ASN A 140 -2.21 3.68 9.57
C ASN A 140 -3.22 3.97 10.69
N PHE A 141 -4.38 4.55 10.34
CA PHE A 141 -5.25 5.17 11.35
C PHE A 141 -6.64 4.54 11.48
N VAL A 142 -7.08 3.75 10.49
CA VAL A 142 -8.43 3.16 10.51
C VAL A 142 -8.36 1.64 10.69
N ALA A 143 -7.62 0.96 9.82
CA ALA A 143 -7.57 -0.49 9.69
C ALA A 143 -6.10 -0.95 9.62
N SER A 144 -5.36 -0.72 10.72
CA SER A 144 -3.95 -1.10 10.79
C SER A 144 -3.76 -2.61 11.00
N PRO A 145 -3.00 -3.29 10.13
CA PRO A 145 -2.71 -4.72 10.26
C PRO A 145 -1.60 -5.02 11.27
N PHE A 146 -0.94 -3.99 11.82
CA PHE A 146 0.18 -4.13 12.77
C PHE A 146 -0.21 -3.92 14.22
N LYS A 147 -1.50 -4.01 14.55
CA LYS A 147 -1.96 -3.92 15.94
C LYS A 147 -1.40 -5.10 16.75
N ALA A 148 -0.70 -4.80 17.83
CA ALA A 148 -0.31 -5.79 18.81
C ALA A 148 -1.55 -6.37 19.51
N LEU A 149 -1.51 -7.66 19.84
CA LEU A 149 -2.55 -8.30 20.61
C LEU A 149 -2.45 -7.84 22.07
N ALA A 150 -3.54 -7.29 22.59
CA ALA A 150 -3.65 -6.85 23.97
C ALA A 150 -4.90 -7.44 24.62
N SER A 151 -4.80 -7.82 25.88
CA SER A 151 -5.90 -8.35 26.69
C SER A 151 -5.99 -7.59 28.02
N PRO A 152 -7.19 -7.38 28.58
CA PRO A 152 -7.32 -6.80 29.92
C PRO A 152 -6.63 -7.71 30.94
N GLY A 153 -5.79 -7.11 31.79
CA GLY A 153 -5.24 -7.73 32.98
C GLY A 153 -6.27 -7.81 34.10
N ALA A 154 -5.93 -8.52 35.18
CA ALA A 154 -6.78 -8.65 36.37
C ALA A 154 -7.04 -7.28 37.07
N ASP A 155 -6.17 -6.31 36.83
CA ASP A 155 -6.23 -4.92 37.27
C ASP A 155 -6.97 -3.99 36.29
N GLY A 156 -7.51 -4.53 35.19
CA GLY A 156 -8.15 -3.78 34.12
C GLY A 156 -7.18 -3.09 33.16
N VAL A 157 -5.87 -3.23 33.35
CA VAL A 157 -4.84 -2.63 32.47
C VAL A 157 -4.65 -3.51 31.24
N MET A 158 -4.62 -2.93 30.05
CA MET A 158 -4.36 -3.68 28.82
C MET A 158 -2.89 -4.12 28.79
N ASN A 159 -2.68 -5.43 28.80
CA ASN A 159 -1.35 -6.03 28.72
C ASN A 159 -1.13 -6.62 27.32
N TYR A 160 0.07 -6.42 26.77
CA TYR A 160 0.46 -7.10 25.55
C TYR A 160 0.62 -8.59 25.81
N VAL A 161 0.00 -9.41 24.98
CA VAL A 161 -0.03 -10.86 25.13
C VAL A 161 0.30 -11.54 23.81
N ALA A 162 0.81 -12.75 23.88
CA ALA A 162 0.96 -13.64 22.73
C ALA A 162 0.17 -14.92 22.98
N ARG A 163 -0.54 -15.42 21.96
CA ARG A 163 -1.25 -16.71 22.05
C ARG A 163 -0.35 -17.85 21.59
N ALA A 164 -0.66 -19.06 22.05
CA ALA A 164 0.01 -20.26 21.56
C ALA A 164 -0.33 -20.57 20.09
N ASP A 165 -1.56 -20.23 19.68
CA ASP A 165 -2.08 -20.42 18.34
C ASP A 165 -3.15 -19.36 18.00
N GLY A 166 -3.48 -19.25 16.72
CA GLY A 166 -4.51 -18.33 16.20
C GLY A 166 -5.83 -19.02 15.87
N SER A 167 -6.82 -18.22 15.47
CA SER A 167 -8.19 -18.66 15.17
C SER A 167 -8.31 -19.44 13.86
N GLY A 168 -7.26 -19.41 13.03
CA GLY A 168 -7.27 -19.99 11.70
C GLY A 168 -7.91 -19.09 10.65
N LEU A 169 -7.68 -19.43 9.39
CA LEU A 169 -8.32 -18.77 8.26
C LEU A 169 -9.79 -19.18 8.18
N ASN A 170 -10.68 -18.23 7.82
CA ASN A 170 -12.08 -18.55 7.54
C ASN A 170 -12.16 -19.75 6.56
N PRO A 171 -12.86 -20.85 6.88
CA PRO A 171 -12.93 -22.03 6.03
C PRO A 171 -13.39 -21.72 4.59
N LEU A 172 -14.23 -20.70 4.41
CA LEU A 172 -14.68 -20.26 3.08
C LEU A 172 -13.55 -19.69 2.21
N LEU A 173 -12.44 -19.26 2.81
CA LEU A 173 -11.28 -18.72 2.09
C LEU A 173 -10.23 -19.80 1.77
N GLN A 174 -10.49 -21.06 2.15
CA GLN A 174 -9.60 -22.19 1.88
C GLN A 174 -9.93 -22.91 0.56
N TYR A 175 -10.51 -22.19 -0.40
CA TYR A 175 -10.72 -22.66 -1.77
C TYR A 175 -9.75 -21.93 -2.71
N PRO A 176 -9.11 -22.60 -3.69
CA PRO A 176 -8.14 -21.97 -4.59
C PRO A 176 -8.70 -20.72 -5.31
N GLU A 177 -9.98 -20.73 -5.64
CA GLU A 177 -10.68 -19.62 -6.29
C GLU A 177 -10.69 -18.36 -5.40
N MET A 178 -10.84 -18.54 -4.08
CA MET A 178 -10.83 -17.44 -3.10
C MET A 178 -9.43 -16.91 -2.82
N VAL A 179 -8.39 -17.68 -3.12
CA VAL A 179 -7.00 -17.20 -3.09
C VAL A 179 -6.70 -16.35 -4.32
N ILE A 180 -7.18 -16.76 -5.50
CA ILE A 180 -6.86 -16.12 -6.78
C ILE A 180 -7.77 -14.92 -7.09
N HIS A 181 -9.01 -14.93 -6.61
CA HIS A 181 -9.99 -13.89 -6.93
C HIS A 181 -9.58 -12.47 -6.46
N PRO A 182 -9.18 -12.25 -5.19
CA PRO A 182 -8.83 -10.91 -4.71
C PRO A 182 -7.64 -10.28 -5.44
N PRO A 183 -6.52 -10.99 -5.70
CA PRO A 183 -5.45 -10.47 -6.56
C PRO A 183 -5.92 -10.01 -7.93
N ASN A 184 -6.77 -10.79 -8.61
CA ASN A 184 -7.29 -10.44 -9.93
C ASN A 184 -8.21 -9.21 -9.87
N LEU A 185 -9.13 -9.18 -8.91
CA LEU A 185 -10.10 -8.10 -8.75
C LEU A 185 -9.40 -6.78 -8.36
N TYR A 186 -8.54 -6.83 -7.35
CA TYR A 186 -7.85 -5.64 -6.84
C TYR A 186 -6.79 -5.12 -7.81
N SER A 187 -6.13 -6.00 -8.58
CA SER A 187 -5.24 -5.58 -9.66
C SER A 187 -5.99 -4.75 -10.71
N GLY A 188 -7.19 -5.18 -11.10
CA GLY A 188 -8.06 -4.39 -11.98
C GLY A 188 -8.38 -3.01 -11.39
N TYR A 189 -8.92 -2.96 -10.17
CA TYR A 189 -9.32 -1.69 -9.55
C TYR A 189 -8.16 -0.74 -9.29
N THR A 190 -7.04 -1.23 -8.75
CA THR A 190 -5.85 -0.41 -8.50
C THR A 190 -5.22 0.07 -9.81
N GLY A 191 -5.15 -0.78 -10.83
CA GLY A 191 -4.58 -0.46 -12.13
C GLY A 191 -5.27 0.73 -12.83
N PHE A 192 -6.60 0.88 -12.67
CA PHE A 192 -7.34 2.03 -13.20
C PHE A 192 -6.92 3.38 -12.61
N THR A 193 -6.19 3.39 -11.49
CA THR A 193 -5.59 4.62 -10.94
C THR A 193 -4.62 5.27 -11.92
N ILE A 194 -3.92 4.48 -12.75
CA ILE A 194 -2.95 5.01 -13.71
C ILE A 194 -3.60 5.86 -14.79
N PRO A 195 -4.55 5.34 -15.61
CA PRO A 195 -5.22 6.18 -16.60
C PRO A 195 -5.95 7.36 -15.97
N PHE A 196 -6.54 7.20 -14.77
CA PHE A 196 -7.12 8.32 -14.02
C PHE A 196 -6.08 9.41 -13.70
N ALA A 197 -4.91 9.03 -13.18
CA ALA A 197 -3.85 9.98 -12.84
C ALA A 197 -3.29 10.71 -14.06
N PHE A 198 -3.15 10.03 -15.20
CA PHE A 198 -2.76 10.66 -16.46
C PHE A 198 -3.83 11.60 -17.00
N ALA A 199 -5.11 11.21 -16.99
CA ALA A 199 -6.20 12.05 -17.45
C ALA A 199 -6.34 13.32 -16.60
N LEU A 200 -6.38 13.17 -15.28
CA LEU A 200 -6.47 14.31 -14.36
C LEU A 200 -5.21 15.17 -14.41
N GLY A 201 -4.03 14.54 -14.49
CA GLY A 201 -2.77 15.26 -14.64
C GLY A 201 -2.72 16.10 -15.91
N ALA A 202 -3.19 15.55 -17.05
CA ALA A 202 -3.26 16.27 -18.32
C ALA A 202 -4.25 17.45 -18.25
N LEU A 203 -5.39 17.25 -17.60
CA LEU A 203 -6.38 18.32 -17.38
C LEU A 203 -5.80 19.46 -16.53
N LEU A 204 -5.14 19.13 -15.41
CA LEU A 204 -4.51 20.11 -14.52
C LEU A 204 -3.34 20.85 -15.18
N ALA A 205 -2.58 20.14 -16.01
CA ALA A 205 -1.48 20.72 -16.79
C ALA A 205 -1.97 21.55 -18.00
N ARG A 206 -3.27 21.51 -18.33
CA ARG A 206 -3.84 22.02 -19.59
C ARG A 206 -3.06 21.50 -20.80
N TYR A 207 -2.67 20.22 -20.76
CA TYR A 207 -1.75 19.63 -21.71
C TYR A 207 -2.37 19.58 -23.12
N PRO A 208 -1.73 20.20 -24.14
CA PRO A 208 -2.29 20.22 -25.48
C PRO A 208 -2.11 18.86 -26.16
N GLY A 209 -3.22 18.19 -26.44
CA GLY A 209 -3.28 17.02 -27.32
C GLY A 209 -3.45 15.67 -26.61
N GLU A 210 -3.51 14.62 -27.42
CA GLU A 210 -3.92 13.26 -27.02
C GLU A 210 -2.75 12.33 -26.67
N LYS A 211 -1.50 12.81 -26.68
CA LYS A 211 -0.31 11.98 -26.42
C LYS A 211 -0.39 11.22 -25.09
N TRP A 212 -1.05 11.78 -24.08
CA TRP A 212 -1.25 11.13 -22.78
C TRP A 212 -2.08 9.83 -22.89
N ILE A 213 -2.98 9.72 -23.87
CA ILE A 213 -3.80 8.51 -24.13
C ILE A 213 -2.92 7.34 -24.56
N HIS A 214 -1.85 7.59 -25.32
CA HIS A 214 -0.93 6.52 -25.73
C HIS A 214 -0.02 6.05 -24.58
N LEU A 215 0.16 6.86 -23.53
CA LEU A 215 1.01 6.53 -22.38
C LEU A 215 0.33 5.54 -21.43
N THR A 216 -1.00 5.47 -21.45
CA THR A 216 -1.82 4.64 -20.55
C THR A 216 -2.17 3.28 -21.15
N ARG A 217 -1.81 3.02 -22.42
CA ARG A 217 -2.21 1.81 -23.18
C ARG A 217 -1.06 0.82 -23.44
N LYS A 218 0.12 1.06 -22.88
CA LYS A 218 1.32 0.23 -23.04
C LYS A 218 1.80 -0.26 -21.68
#